data_AF-X1JFX1-F1
#
_entry.id   AF-X1JFX1-F1
#
_cell.length_a   1.000
_cell.length_b   1.000
_cell.length_c   1.000
_cell.angle_alpha   90.00
_cell.angle_beta   90.00
_cell.angle_gamma   90.00
#
_symmetry.space_group_name_H-M   'P 1'
#
loop_
_entity.id
_entity.type
_entity.pdbx_description
1 polymer ?
#
loop_
_entity_poly.entity_id
_entity_poly.type
_entity_poly.pdbx_seq_one_letter_code
_entity_poly.pdbx_strand_id
1 'polypeptide(L)'
;GLSPSTTAVPILKAAYAAYECKLVDDKGYGDHRLLVGEIVAVHLLKEAFAPEETLDLAEVSPTLYLGNERYLTVSRETIKYLDRKVYGKH
;
A
#
# COMPACT_ATOMS: atom_id res chain seq x y z
N GLY A 1 3.46 7.56 -15.06
CA GLY A 1 3.45 6.26 -15.76
C GLY A 1 4.31 5.28 -15.02
N LEU A 2 3.91 4.00 -14.95
CA LEU A 2 4.65 2.92 -14.26
C LEU A 2 6.07 2.79 -14.84
N SER A 3 7.08 2.55 -13.99
CA SER A 3 8.47 2.31 -14.39
C SER A 3 8.62 0.98 -15.17
N PRO A 4 9.75 0.76 -15.87
CA PRO A 4 10.00 -0.52 -16.54
C PRO A 4 9.96 -1.69 -15.54
N SER A 5 9.27 -2.78 -15.93
CA SER A 5 9.17 -4.00 -15.12
C SER A 5 10.53 -4.67 -14.99
N THR A 6 10.94 -5.02 -13.78
CA THR A 6 12.22 -5.73 -13.52
C THR A 6 12.04 -7.24 -13.43
N THR A 7 10.82 -7.68 -13.19
CA THR A 7 10.36 -9.06 -13.21
C THR A 7 9.31 -9.24 -14.31
N ALA A 8 9.01 -10.48 -14.70
CA ALA A 8 7.99 -10.77 -15.71
C ALA A 8 6.56 -10.87 -15.12
N VAL A 9 6.34 -10.40 -13.89
CA VAL A 9 5.05 -10.52 -13.19
C VAL A 9 4.07 -9.44 -13.65
N PRO A 10 2.76 -9.71 -13.68
CA PRO A 10 1.77 -8.71 -14.07
C PRO A 10 1.57 -7.65 -12.98
N ILE A 11 1.40 -6.40 -13.40
CA ILE A 11 1.05 -5.27 -12.53
C ILE A 11 -0.38 -4.82 -12.84
N LEU A 12 -1.21 -4.68 -11.80
CA LEU A 12 -2.58 -4.18 -11.95
C LEU A 12 -2.57 -2.70 -12.36
N LYS A 13 -3.05 -2.39 -13.56
CA LYS A 13 -3.03 -1.03 -14.13
C LYS A 13 -3.73 0.04 -13.27
N ALA A 14 -4.74 -0.35 -12.50
CA ALA A 14 -5.52 0.57 -11.67
C ALA A 14 -4.86 0.87 -10.30
N ALA A 15 -3.75 0.21 -9.96
CA ALA A 15 -3.09 0.41 -8.67
C ALA A 15 -2.38 1.77 -8.62
N TYR A 16 -2.57 2.50 -7.51
CA TYR A 16 -1.81 3.72 -7.22
C TYR A 16 -0.35 3.42 -6.78
N ALA A 17 -0.08 2.20 -6.32
CA ALA A 17 1.26 1.70 -6.04
C ALA A 17 1.34 0.19 -6.24
N ALA A 18 2.51 -0.29 -6.66
CA ALA A 18 2.82 -1.71 -6.73
C ALA A 18 4.31 -1.96 -6.45
N TYR A 19 4.59 -3.07 -5.77
CA TYR A 19 5.95 -3.60 -5.64
C TYR A 19 6.11 -4.82 -6.52
N GLU A 20 7.25 -4.91 -7.19
CA GLU A 20 7.72 -6.18 -7.71
C GLU A 20 8.67 -6.80 -6.70
N CYS A 21 8.46 -8.07 -6.39
CA CYS A 21 9.23 -8.77 -5.37
C CYS A 21 9.84 -10.07 -5.89
N LYS A 22 11.02 -10.44 -5.36
CA LYS A 22 11.55 -11.81 -5.43
C LYS A 22 11.20 -12.54 -4.13
N LEU A 23 10.67 -13.76 -4.23
CA LEU A 23 10.36 -14.56 -3.04
C LEU A 23 11.65 -14.97 -2.31
N VAL A 24 11.75 -14.67 -1.03
CA VAL A 24 12.90 -14.99 -0.18
C VAL A 24 12.58 -15.90 1.00
N ASP A 25 11.30 -16.02 1.40
CA ASP A 25 10.85 -16.96 2.42
C ASP A 25 9.39 -17.37 2.18
N ASP A 26 9.03 -18.57 2.62
CA ASP A 26 7.69 -19.14 2.49
C ASP A 26 7.38 -20.09 3.67
N LYS A 27 6.53 -19.63 4.58
CA LYS A 27 6.23 -20.32 5.84
C LYS A 27 4.73 -20.57 6.03
N GLY A 28 4.39 -21.80 6.39
CA GLY A 28 3.01 -22.18 6.74
C GLY A 28 2.65 -21.80 8.18
N TYR A 29 1.43 -21.31 8.37
CA TYR A 29 0.82 -21.00 9.67
C TYR A 29 -0.63 -21.47 9.66
N GLY A 30 -0.88 -22.68 10.18
CA GLY A 30 -2.19 -23.31 10.08
C GLY A 30 -2.54 -23.63 8.63
N ASP A 31 -3.66 -23.08 8.15
CA ASP A 31 -4.18 -23.21 6.79
C ASP A 31 -3.69 -22.11 5.83
N HIS A 32 -2.89 -21.15 6.30
CA HIS A 32 -2.35 -20.07 5.49
C HIS A 32 -0.83 -20.17 5.29
N ARG A 33 -0.31 -19.47 4.28
CA ARG A 33 1.13 -19.30 4.05
C ARG A 33 1.50 -17.82 4.03
N LEU A 34 2.58 -17.47 4.72
CA LEU A 34 3.21 -16.15 4.65
C LEU A 34 4.35 -16.21 3.62
N LEU A 35 4.20 -15.43 2.55
CA LEU A 35 5.22 -15.26 1.52
C LEU A 35 5.98 -13.96 1.79
N VAL A 36 7.30 -14.03 1.97
CA VAL A 36 8.15 -12.85 2.18
C VAL A 36 8.87 -12.52 0.88
N GLY A 37 8.66 -11.31 0.37
CA GLY A 37 9.27 -10.84 -0.86
C GLY A 37 10.30 -9.72 -0.63
N GLU A 38 11.48 -9.85 -1.23
CA GLU A 38 12.44 -8.76 -1.39
C GLU A 38 11.96 -7.82 -2.50
N ILE A 39 11.78 -6.53 -2.19
CA ILE A 39 11.36 -5.52 -3.17
C ILE A 39 12.51 -5.25 -4.15
N VAL A 40 12.28 -5.50 -5.44
CA VAL A 40 13.26 -5.27 -6.53
C VAL A 40 12.88 -4.12 -7.46
N ALA A 41 11.60 -3.71 -7.47
CA ALA A 41 11.16 -2.48 -8.10
C ALA A 41 9.91 -1.91 -7.42
N VAL A 42 9.75 -0.60 -7.55
CA VAL A 42 8.65 0.18 -6.97
C VAL A 42 7.99 0.97 -8.08
N HIS A 43 6.67 0.85 -8.19
CA HIS A 43 5.87 1.58 -9.15
C HIS A 43 4.86 2.46 -8.42
N LEU A 44 4.90 3.76 -8.66
CA LEU A 44 4.01 4.73 -8.01
C LEU A 44 3.28 5.56 -9.05
N LEU A 45 1.98 5.77 -8.84
CA LEU A 45 1.25 6.88 -9.44
C LEU A 45 1.62 8.13 -8.63
N LYS A 46 2.52 8.96 -9.15
CA LYS A 46 3.11 10.08 -8.40
C LYS A 46 2.06 11.02 -7.82
N GLU A 47 0.98 11.24 -8.57
CA GLU A 47 -0.13 12.12 -8.22
C GLU A 47 -0.99 11.57 -7.07
N ALA A 48 -0.82 10.29 -6.70
CA ALA A 48 -1.52 9.69 -5.57
C ALA A 48 -0.82 9.92 -4.22
N PHE A 49 0.36 10.56 -4.20
CA PHE A 49 1.17 10.73 -3.00
C PHE A 49 1.40 12.22 -2.70
N ALA A 50 1.31 12.56 -1.42
CA ALA A 50 1.64 13.88 -0.90
C ALA A 50 3.17 14.07 -0.83
N PRO A 51 3.67 15.31 -0.69
CA PRO A 51 5.11 15.61 -0.62
C PRO A 51 5.87 14.86 0.49
N GLU A 52 5.18 14.50 1.57
CA GLU A 52 5.69 13.69 2.69
C GLU A 52 5.73 12.18 2.41
N GLU A 53 5.54 11.77 1.15
CA GLU A 53 5.56 10.38 0.67
C GLU A 53 4.47 9.46 1.26
N THR A 54 3.45 10.03 1.88
CA THR A 54 2.22 9.33 2.24
C THR A 54 1.17 9.44 1.16
N LEU A 55 0.20 8.53 1.15
CA LEU A 55 -0.92 8.60 0.22
C LEU A 55 -1.71 9.90 0.42
N ASP A 56 -1.97 10.62 -0.66
CA ASP A 56 -2.85 11.78 -0.63
C ASP A 56 -4.31 11.29 -0.62
N LEU A 57 -4.93 11.31 0.56
CA LEU A 57 -6.32 10.87 0.75
C LEU A 57 -7.35 11.91 0.25
N ALA A 58 -6.92 13.09 -0.16
CA ALA A 58 -7.76 13.99 -0.95
C ALA A 58 -7.89 13.46 -2.39
N GLU A 59 -6.83 12.90 -2.96
CA GLU A 59 -6.83 12.41 -4.35
C GLU A 59 -7.22 10.93 -4.46
N VAL A 60 -6.89 10.11 -3.45
CA VAL A 60 -7.11 8.66 -3.48
C VAL A 60 -8.16 8.24 -2.46
N SER A 61 -9.00 7.28 -2.86
CA SER A 61 -9.97 6.58 -2.00
C SER A 61 -9.54 5.12 -1.83
N PRO A 62 -8.74 4.77 -0.80
CA PRO A 62 -8.27 3.40 -0.60
C PRO A 62 -9.41 2.45 -0.29
N THR A 63 -9.41 1.28 -0.92
CA THR A 63 -10.33 0.19 -0.57
C THR A 63 -9.91 -0.44 0.76
N LEU A 64 -10.78 -0.37 1.76
CA LEU A 64 -10.62 -1.03 3.06
C LEU A 64 -11.56 -2.24 3.12
N TYR A 65 -11.00 -3.45 3.20
CA TYR A 65 -11.77 -4.68 3.32
C TYR A 65 -12.05 -5.00 4.79
N LEU A 66 -13.31 -5.14 5.16
CA LEU A 66 -13.75 -5.41 6.54
C LEU A 66 -14.18 -6.87 6.78
N GLY A 67 -13.93 -7.75 5.82
CA GLY A 67 -14.44 -9.11 5.87
C GLY A 67 -15.88 -9.22 5.39
N ASN A 68 -16.31 -10.45 5.08
CA ASN A 68 -17.68 -10.76 4.67
C ASN A 68 -18.19 -9.84 3.54
N GLU A 69 -17.37 -9.67 2.50
CA GLU A 69 -17.67 -8.87 1.30
C GLU A 69 -17.96 -7.38 1.57
N ARG A 70 -17.63 -6.87 2.76
CA ARG A 70 -17.82 -5.46 3.11
C ARG A 70 -16.57 -4.68 2.80
N TYR A 71 -16.76 -3.57 2.09
CA TYR A 71 -15.71 -2.64 1.72
C TYR A 71 -16.08 -1.23 2.15
N LEU A 72 -15.09 -0.47 2.60
CA LEU A 72 -15.19 0.96 2.89
C LEU A 72 -14.10 1.72 2.15
N THR A 73 -14.21 3.04 2.17
CA THR A 73 -13.13 3.97 1.86
C THR A 73 -13.00 4.98 3.01
N VAL A 74 -11.95 5.81 2.97
CA VAL A 74 -11.71 6.86 3.97
C VAL A 74 -12.63 8.05 3.72
N SER A 75 -13.26 8.56 4.78
CA SER A 75 -13.96 9.86 4.72
C SER A 75 -12.95 11.00 4.83
N ARG A 76 -12.96 11.92 3.86
CA ARG A 76 -12.09 13.10 3.85
C ARG A 76 -12.26 13.99 5.09
N GLU A 77 -13.44 13.99 5.70
CA GLU A 77 -13.75 14.78 6.90
C GLU A 77 -13.09 14.25 8.19
N THR A 78 -12.56 13.03 8.14
CA THR A 78 -12.08 12.31 9.33
C THR A 78 -10.55 12.24 9.42
N ILE A 79 -9.83 12.80 8.44
CA ILE A 79 -8.37 12.77 8.40
C ILE A 79 -7.82 13.67 9.51
N LYS A 80 -6.94 13.12 10.36
CA LYS A 80 -6.25 13.85 11.42
C LYS A 80 -4.75 13.57 11.35
N TYR A 81 -3.97 14.64 11.39
CA TYR A 81 -2.51 14.55 11.53
C TYR A 81 -2.17 14.65 13.01
N LEU A 82 -1.55 13.60 13.55
CA LEU A 82 -1.12 13.57 14.94
C LEU A 82 0.33 14.04 15.04
N ASP A 83 0.57 15.18 15.69
CA ASP A 83 1.92 15.66 15.94
C ASP A 83 2.64 14.74 16.94
N ARG A 84 3.71 14.11 16.48
CA ARG A 84 4.53 13.18 17.27
C ARG A 84 5.19 13.85 18.48
N LYS A 85 5.45 15.17 18.46
CA LYS A 85 5.95 15.92 19.63
C LYS A 85 4.92 16.02 20.75
N VAL A 86 3.63 15.99 20.39
CA VAL A 86 2.50 16.09 21.32
C VAL A 86 2.10 14.70 21.81
N TYR A 87 1.98 13.73 20.90
CA TYR A 87 1.38 12.40 21.19
C TYR A 87 2.38 11.24 21.27
N GLY A 88 3.67 11.47 21.00
CA GLY A 88 4.71 10.42 20.99
C GLY A 88 5.54 10.30 22.26
N LYS A 89 5.20 11.02 23.34
CA LYS A 89 5.92 10.98 24.62
C LYS A 89 5.34 9.88 25.51
N HIS A 90 5.65 8.62 25.23
CA HIS A 90 5.42 7.49 26.14
C HIS A 90 6.65 6.58 26.15
#